data_AF-A0A9P0BJX9-F1
#
_entry.id   AF-A0A9P0BJX9-F1
#
_cell.length_a   1.000
_cell.length_b   1.000
_cell.length_c   1.000
_cell.angle_alpha   90.00
_cell.angle_beta   90.00
_cell.angle_gamma   90.00
#
_symmetry.space_group_name_H-M   'P 1'
#
loop_
_entity.id
_entity.type
_entity.pdbx_description
1 polymer ?
#
loop_
_entity_poly.entity_id
_entity_poly.type
_entity_poly.pdbx_seq_one_letter_code
_entity_poly.pdbx_strand_id
1 'polypeptide(L)'
;MSEAEPMVLCPFNSHHVVHKSSLQRHILRCMKNYPDHEVCPYNALHRFLTKQLLQDHMMDCDSKMKNELFFANINAKVKKDAPMFTEKAGNGEIVGENWNED
;
A
#
# COMPACT_ATOMS: atom_id res chain seq x y z
N MET A 1 -9.48 -18.47 -23.05
CA MET A 1 -8.78 -19.33 -22.09
C MET A 1 -8.67 -18.56 -20.79
N SER A 2 -9.31 -19.01 -19.71
CA SER A 2 -9.27 -18.34 -18.41
C SER A 2 -7.94 -18.64 -17.73
N GLU A 3 -7.07 -17.64 -17.64
CA GLU A 3 -5.80 -17.72 -16.92
C GLU A 3 -6.09 -17.93 -15.42
N ALA A 4 -5.51 -18.96 -14.81
CA ALA A 4 -5.77 -19.27 -13.41
C ALA A 4 -5.15 -18.19 -12.50
N GLU A 5 -5.94 -17.65 -11.56
CA GLU A 5 -5.43 -16.65 -10.61
C GLU A 5 -4.32 -17.23 -9.72
N PRO A 6 -3.17 -16.54 -9.59
CA PRO A 6 -2.06 -17.04 -8.80
C PRO A 6 -2.42 -17.10 -7.31
N MET A 7 -2.05 -18.22 -6.67
CA MET A 7 -2.13 -18.41 -5.23
C MET A 7 -0.82 -18.02 -4.55
N VAL A 8 -0.92 -17.47 -3.35
CA VAL A 8 0.20 -16.99 -2.54
C VAL A 8 0.01 -17.40 -1.08
N LEU A 9 1.11 -17.53 -0.36
CA LEU A 9 1.09 -17.84 1.07
C LEU A 9 0.84 -16.58 1.90
N CYS A 10 0.07 -16.72 2.98
CA CYS A 10 -0.09 -15.66 3.96
C CYS A 10 1.22 -15.42 4.72
N PRO A 11 1.63 -14.15 4.92
CA PRO A 11 2.86 -13.83 5.64
C PRO A 11 2.76 -14.06 7.16
N PHE A 12 1.55 -14.26 7.71
CA PHE A 12 1.36 -14.57 9.13
C PHE A 12 1.33 -16.08 9.43
N ASN A 13 0.91 -16.89 8.48
CA ASN A 13 0.76 -18.33 8.67
C ASN A 13 0.92 -19.06 7.33
N SER A 14 1.94 -19.91 7.23
CA SER A 14 2.26 -20.69 6.04
C SER A 14 1.18 -21.71 5.66
N HIS A 15 0.26 -22.05 6.57
CA HIS A 15 -0.88 -22.92 6.27
C HIS A 15 -1.99 -22.21 5.47
N HIS A 16 -1.99 -20.88 5.43
CA HIS A 16 -2.98 -20.12 4.67
C HIS A 16 -2.49 -19.89 3.25
N VAL A 17 -3.14 -20.56 2.30
CA VAL A 17 -2.99 -20.30 0.86
C VAL A 17 -4.17 -19.44 0.40
N VAL A 18 -3.90 -18.30 -0.22
CA VAL A 18 -4.92 -17.36 -0.69
C VAL A 18 -4.65 -16.89 -2.11
N HIS A 19 -5.69 -16.51 -2.84
CA HIS A 19 -5.50 -15.84 -4.13
C HIS A 19 -4.82 -14.49 -3.93
N LYS A 20 -3.92 -14.14 -4.86
CA LYS A 20 -3.19 -12.87 -4.84
C LYS A 20 -4.12 -11.66 -4.79
N SER A 21 -5.23 -11.70 -5.51
CA SER A 21 -6.30 -10.69 -5.51
C SER A 21 -6.94 -10.48 -4.13
N SER A 22 -6.98 -11.52 -3.29
CA SER A 22 -7.62 -11.51 -1.97
C SER A 22 -6.65 -11.33 -0.81
N LEU A 23 -5.33 -11.32 -1.07
CA LEU A 23 -4.29 -11.27 -0.04
C LEU A 23 -4.43 -10.03 0.86
N GLN A 24 -4.73 -8.85 0.31
CA GLN A 24 -4.86 -7.62 1.09
C GLN A 24 -5.95 -7.73 2.17
N ARG A 25 -7.16 -8.14 1.76
CA ARG A 25 -8.29 -8.35 2.68
C ARG A 25 -7.99 -9.47 3.68
N HIS A 26 -7.28 -10.50 3.25
CA HIS A 26 -6.87 -11.60 4.13
C HIS A 26 -5.90 -11.12 5.23
N ILE A 27 -4.89 -10.33 4.88
CA ILE A 27 -3.89 -9.77 5.81
C ILE A 27 -4.56 -8.94 6.90
N LEU A 28 -5.53 -8.09 6.56
CA LEU A 28 -6.27 -7.29 7.56
C LEU A 28 -7.00 -8.14 8.61
N ARG A 29 -7.48 -9.32 8.22
CA ARG A 29 -8.10 -10.27 9.16
C ARG A 29 -7.07 -11.04 9.97
N CYS A 30 -6.00 -11.53 9.32
CA CYS A 30 -4.93 -12.24 10.03
C CYS A 30 -4.20 -11.35 11.05
N MET A 31 -4.02 -10.06 10.76
CA MET A 31 -3.38 -9.12 11.67
C MET A 31 -4.10 -9.01 13.02
N LYS A 32 -5.43 -9.22 13.05
CA LYS A 32 -6.19 -9.26 14.31
C LYS A 32 -5.85 -10.48 15.17
N ASN A 33 -5.46 -11.59 14.53
CA ASN A 33 -5.09 -12.83 15.22
C ASN A 33 -3.59 -12.89 15.54
N TYR A 34 -2.76 -12.12 14.84
CA TYR A 34 -1.31 -12.12 14.95
C TYR A 34 -0.76 -10.67 15.03
N PRO A 35 -0.96 -9.96 16.15
CA PRO A 35 -0.63 -8.53 16.26
C PRO A 35 0.88 -8.25 16.32
N ASP A 36 1.69 -9.19 16.82
CA ASP A 36 3.14 -9.00 17.07
C ASP A 36 4.01 -9.23 15.82
N HIS A 37 3.65 -8.63 14.68
CA HIS A 37 4.45 -8.71 13.45
C HIS A 37 4.96 -7.33 13.03
N GLU A 38 6.22 -7.33 12.64
CA GLU A 38 6.88 -6.17 12.05
C GLU A 38 6.43 -5.97 10.60
N VAL A 39 6.30 -4.71 10.18
CA VAL A 39 5.79 -4.33 8.86
C VAL A 39 6.93 -3.78 8.01
N CYS A 40 7.02 -4.23 6.75
CA CYS A 40 7.98 -3.66 5.82
C CYS A 40 7.64 -2.19 5.52
N PRO A 41 8.62 -1.26 5.59
CA PRO A 41 8.38 0.15 5.28
C PRO A 41 8.08 0.40 3.80
N TYR A 42 8.46 -0.53 2.91
CA TYR A 42 8.27 -0.41 1.46
C TYR A 42 6.97 -1.07 0.97
N ASN A 43 6.42 -2.03 1.74
CA ASN A 43 5.21 -2.75 1.35
C ASN A 43 4.40 -3.20 2.57
N ALA A 44 3.23 -2.58 2.73
CA ALA A 44 2.28 -2.87 3.80
C ALA A 44 1.64 -4.26 3.71
N LEU A 45 2.01 -5.13 2.78
CA LEU A 45 1.62 -6.56 2.75
C LEU A 45 2.72 -7.49 3.27
N HIS A 46 3.97 -7.05 3.35
CA HIS A 46 5.02 -7.87 3.93
C HIS A 46 4.94 -7.78 5.47
N ARG A 47 5.00 -8.94 6.13
CA ARG A 47 4.94 -9.08 7.59
C ARG A 47 6.01 -10.06 8.04
N PHE A 48 6.63 -9.78 9.18
CA PHE A 48 7.73 -10.58 9.71
C PHE A 48 7.54 -10.80 11.22
N LEU A 49 7.85 -12.01 11.68
CA LEU A 49 7.69 -12.39 13.08
C LEU A 49 8.69 -11.67 13.99
N THR A 50 9.86 -11.30 13.48
CA THR A 50 10.93 -10.66 14.26
C THR A 50 11.55 -9.51 13.48
N LYS A 51 12.12 -8.57 14.23
CA LYS A 51 12.90 -7.45 13.66
C LYS A 51 14.11 -7.95 12.86
N GLN A 52 14.74 -9.04 13.26
CA GLN A 52 15.87 -9.61 12.52
C GLN A 52 15.45 -10.03 11.11
N LEU A 53 14.33 -10.76 10.98
CA LEU A 53 13.80 -11.17 9.68
C LEU A 53 13.40 -9.98 8.81
N LEU A 54 12.87 -8.92 9.42
CA LEU A 54 12.60 -7.67 8.70
C LEU A 54 13.90 -7.02 8.20
N GLN A 55 14.94 -6.95 9.03
CA GLN A 55 16.23 -6.36 8.65
C GLN A 55 16.87 -7.12 7.48
N ASP A 56 16.86 -8.45 7.55
CA ASP A 56 17.38 -9.31 6.49
C ASP A 56 16.60 -9.06 5.19
N HIS A 57 15.26 -9.02 5.26
CA HIS A 57 14.40 -8.70 4.12
C HIS A 57 14.64 -7.29 3.53
N MET A 58 14.97 -6.29 4.36
CA MET A 58 15.17 -4.93 3.86
C MET A 58 16.38 -4.81 2.91
N MET A 59 17.30 -5.77 2.95
CA MET A 59 18.46 -5.83 2.06
C MET A 59 18.10 -6.26 0.64
N ASP A 60 17.09 -7.12 0.48
CA ASP A 60 16.69 -7.73 -0.80
C ASP A 60 15.24 -7.41 -1.22
N CYS A 61 14.56 -6.51 -0.52
CA CYS A 61 13.17 -6.19 -0.76
C CYS A 61 12.90 -5.65 -2.19
N ASP A 62 12.18 -6.42 -3.01
CA ASP A 62 11.72 -6.00 -4.35
C ASP A 62 10.93 -4.68 -4.35
N SER A 63 10.18 -4.42 -3.27
CA SER A 63 9.38 -3.21 -3.15
C SER A 63 10.22 -1.96 -2.91
N LYS A 64 11.43 -2.10 -2.35
CA LYS A 64 12.40 -1.01 -2.18
C LYS A 64 12.85 -0.48 -3.54
N MET A 65 13.29 -1.37 -4.44
CA MET A 65 13.72 -1.02 -5.79
C MET A 65 12.61 -0.29 -6.57
N LYS A 66 11.38 -0.79 -6.51
CA LYS A 66 10.22 -0.16 -7.17
C LYS A 66 9.94 1.25 -6.64
N ASN A 67 10.11 1.43 -5.35
CA ASN A 67 9.90 2.70 -4.68
C ASN A 67 10.97 3.74 -5.08
N GLU A 68 12.24 3.34 -5.12
CA GLU A 68 13.36 4.18 -5.59
C GLU A 68 13.16 4.59 -7.06
N LEU A 69 12.81 3.65 -7.94
CA LEU A 69 12.53 3.92 -9.35
C LEU A 69 11.35 4.89 -9.52
N PHE A 70 10.31 4.74 -8.71
CA PHE A 70 9.15 5.64 -8.73
C PHE A 70 9.56 7.07 -8.39
N PHE A 71 10.32 7.29 -7.31
CA PHE A 71 10.77 8.62 -6.92
C PHE A 71 11.73 9.25 -7.93
N ALA A 72 12.65 8.47 -8.51
CA ALA A 72 13.51 8.95 -9.59
C ALA A 72 12.70 9.43 -10.81
N ASN A 73 11.68 8.67 -11.20
CA ASN A 73 10.79 9.01 -12.31
C ASN A 73 9.89 10.23 -12.01
N ILE A 74 9.42 10.38 -10.77
CA ILE A 74 8.67 11.56 -10.34
C ILE A 74 9.57 12.79 -10.41
N ASN A 75 10.77 12.75 -9.86
CA ASN A 75 11.71 13.88 -9.89
C ASN A 75 12.04 14.34 -11.32
N ALA A 76 12.02 13.42 -12.31
CA ALA A 76 12.19 13.76 -13.71
C ALA A 76 10.95 14.43 -14.36
N LYS A 77 9.76 14.26 -13.77
CA LYS A 77 8.46 14.70 -14.32
C LYS A 77 7.79 15.84 -13.56
N VAL A 78 8.27 16.22 -12.37
CA VAL A 78 7.73 17.36 -11.62
C VAL A 78 7.94 18.64 -12.45
N LYS A 79 6.85 19.19 -12.97
CA LYS A 79 6.81 20.59 -13.40
C LYS A 79 6.88 21.44 -12.13
N LYS A 80 8.03 22.05 -11.87
CA LYS A 80 8.30 22.86 -10.68
C LYS A 80 7.34 24.06 -10.52
N ASP A 81 6.71 24.45 -11.63
CA ASP A 81 5.83 25.61 -11.74
C ASP A 81 4.33 25.25 -11.79
N ALA A 82 3.93 24.06 -11.31
CA ALA A 82 2.51 23.76 -11.16
C ALA A 82 1.91 24.73 -10.11
N PRO A 83 1.00 25.66 -10.50
CA PRO A 83 0.44 26.61 -9.55
C PRO A 83 -0.35 25.85 -8.49
N MET A 84 0.08 25.96 -7.23
CA MET A 84 -0.50 25.22 -6.11
C MET A 84 -1.88 25.76 -5.65
N PHE A 85 -2.40 26.81 -6.31
CA PHE A 85 -3.74 27.34 -6.09
C PHE A 85 -4.22 28.02 -7.38
N THR A 86 -5.18 27.44 -8.09
CA THR A 86 -5.83 28.16 -9.17
C THR A 86 -6.82 29.14 -8.55
N GLU A 87 -6.49 30.44 -8.56
CA GLU A 87 -7.34 31.54 -8.06
C GLU A 87 -8.69 31.67 -8.81
N LYS A 88 -9.02 30.75 -9.72
CA LYS A 88 -10.27 30.69 -10.48
C LYS A 88 -11.25 29.63 -9.95
N ALA A 89 -11.32 29.46 -8.64
CA ALA A 89 -12.47 28.85 -7.96
C ALA A 89 -13.52 29.90 -7.54
N GLY A 90 -13.54 31.06 -8.20
CA GLY A 90 -14.62 32.04 -8.07
C GLY A 90 -15.77 31.68 -9.01
N ASN A 91 -16.97 31.52 -8.45
CA ASN A 91 -18.29 31.39 -9.10
C ASN A 91 -18.84 29.96 -9.29
N GLY A 92 -18.48 29.02 -8.42
CA GLY A 92 -19.36 27.87 -8.14
C GLY A 92 -19.88 28.04 -6.72
N GLU A 93 -21.18 28.26 -6.54
CA GLU A 93 -21.80 28.12 -5.22
C GLU A 93 -21.45 26.74 -4.68
N ILE A 94 -20.59 26.71 -3.67
CA ILE A 94 -20.48 25.54 -2.81
C ILE A 94 -21.80 25.42 -2.07
N VAL A 95 -22.76 24.70 -2.65
CA VAL A 95 -23.87 24.16 -1.85
C VAL A 95 -23.21 23.27 -0.83
N GLY A 96 -23.05 23.78 0.39
CA GLY A 96 -22.45 23.04 1.48
C GLY A 96 -23.23 21.75 1.64
N GLU A 97 -22.57 20.62 1.43
CA GLU A 97 -23.09 19.33 1.84
C GLU A 97 -23.27 19.42 3.36
N ASN A 98 -24.51 19.61 3.80
CA ASN A 98 -24.86 19.63 5.20
C ASN A 98 -24.71 18.20 5.74
N TRP A 99 -23.50 17.86 6.16
CA TRP A 99 -23.21 16.62 6.88
C TRP A 99 -23.73 16.72 8.32
N ASN A 100 -25.06 16.77 8.48
CA ASN A 100 -25.78 16.45 9.71
C ASN A 100 -27.19 16.00 9.30
N GLU A 101 -27.38 14.68 9.29
CA GLU A 101 -28.70 14.04 9.31
C GLU A 101 -29.13 13.87 10.78
N ASP A 102 -30.25 14.48 11.16
CA ASP A 102 -31.14 14.04 12.24
C ASP A 102 -32.60 14.34 11.82
#